data_AF-A0A3G9IEB7-F1
#
_entry.id   AF-A0A3G9IEB7-F1
#
_cell.length_a   1.000
_cell.length_b   1.000
_cell.length_c   1.000
_cell.angle_alpha   90.00
_cell.angle_beta   90.00
_cell.angle_gamma   90.00
#
_symmetry.space_group_name_H-M   'P 1'
#
loop_
_entity.id
_entity.type
_entity.pdbx_description
1 polymer ?
#
loop_
_entity_poly.entity_id
_entity_poly.type
_entity_poly.pdbx_seq_one_letter_code
_entity_poly.pdbx_strand_id
1 'polypeptide(L)'
;MTWTTHHNRGHVLREIEAVTAERGDGLLPMDLDGVSAVFDDEMDILAALQLRWYTRLAGMIERELFDAGDANLEAAVIHAWHLTYDELPGVRAVLDHYNANPTNDVMRQALATGRLKEHHLIALMAGLGGYGHELSIAVGGRLEKRARETYISALHVAEVQERTSILDRVRALVA
;
A
#
# COMPACT_ATOMS: atom_id res chain seq x y z
N MET A 1 -37.69 12.88 -7.47
CA MET A 1 -36.75 13.50 -8.43
C MET A 1 -35.43 12.76 -8.27
N THR A 2 -35.20 11.74 -9.10
CA THR A 2 -34.01 10.87 -9.03
C THR A 2 -32.86 11.53 -9.75
N TRP A 3 -31.93 12.07 -8.96
CA TRP A 3 -30.61 12.52 -9.39
C TRP A 3 -29.92 11.34 -10.08
N THR A 4 -29.58 11.49 -11.36
CA THR A 4 -28.77 10.53 -12.09
C THR A 4 -27.37 10.54 -11.49
N THR A 5 -27.09 9.61 -10.59
CA THR A 5 -25.73 9.36 -10.10
C THR A 5 -24.90 8.95 -11.30
N HIS A 6 -24.15 9.88 -11.88
CA HIS A 6 -23.15 9.56 -12.88
C HIS A 6 -21.95 8.98 -12.14
N HIS A 7 -21.90 7.65 -12.03
CA HIS A 7 -20.71 6.95 -11.55
C HIS A 7 -19.58 7.17 -12.56
N ASN A 8 -18.61 8.00 -12.19
CA ASN A 8 -17.33 8.03 -12.89
C ASN A 8 -16.41 7.03 -12.20
N ARG A 9 -15.72 6.20 -12.98
CA ARG A 9 -14.76 5.20 -12.50
C ARG A 9 -13.79 5.73 -11.44
N GLY A 10 -13.29 6.95 -11.59
CA GLY A 10 -12.39 7.57 -10.60
C GLY A 10 -13.07 7.97 -9.29
N HIS A 11 -14.37 8.29 -9.30
CA HIS A 11 -15.15 8.51 -8.09
C HIS A 11 -15.36 7.20 -7.33
N VAL A 12 -15.85 6.18 -8.04
CA VAL A 12 -16.10 4.85 -7.46
C VAL A 12 -14.81 4.25 -6.92
N LEU A 13 -13.67 4.40 -7.60
CA LEU A 13 -12.38 3.92 -7.09
C LEU A 13 -11.99 4.58 -5.75
N ARG A 14 -12.24 5.88 -5.57
CA ARG A 14 -11.98 6.56 -4.29
C ARG A 14 -12.91 6.09 -3.18
N GLU A 15 -14.16 5.77 -3.51
CA GLU A 15 -15.09 5.17 -2.56
C GLU A 15 -14.66 3.74 -2.18
N ILE A 16 -14.19 2.94 -3.14
CA ILE A 16 -13.58 1.63 -2.86
C ILE A 16 -12.38 1.79 -1.90
N GLU A 17 -11.47 2.74 -2.16
CA GLU A 17 -10.34 3.03 -1.27
C GLU A 17 -10.80 3.38 0.16
N ALA A 18 -11.82 4.23 0.30
CA ALA A 18 -12.36 4.62 1.60
C ALA A 18 -13.03 3.44 2.33
N VAL A 19 -13.88 2.68 1.64
CA VAL A 19 -14.61 1.55 2.23
C VAL A 19 -13.66 0.42 2.62
N THR A 20 -12.66 0.12 1.79
CA THR A 20 -11.66 -0.92 2.12
C THR A 20 -10.79 -0.52 3.30
N ALA A 21 -10.46 0.78 3.44
CA ALA A 21 -9.76 1.29 4.62
C ALA A 21 -10.63 1.25 5.88
N GLU A 22 -11.93 1.54 5.78
CA GLU A 22 -12.87 1.47 6.91
C GLU A 22 -13.12 0.04 7.37
N ARG A 23 -13.37 -0.89 6.43
CA ARG A 23 -13.63 -2.31 6.74
C ARG A 23 -12.38 -3.01 7.26
N GLY A 24 -11.23 -2.77 6.62
CA GLY A 24 -9.96 -3.40 6.97
C GLY A 24 -9.95 -4.94 6.89
N ASP A 25 -10.95 -5.56 6.25
CA ASP A 25 -11.13 -7.01 6.16
C ASP A 25 -10.38 -7.64 4.97
N GLY A 26 -9.83 -6.81 4.08
CA GLY A 26 -9.12 -7.24 2.88
C GLY A 26 -10.02 -7.75 1.75
N LEU A 27 -11.33 -7.50 1.81
CA LEU A 27 -12.28 -7.93 0.79
C LEU A 27 -12.66 -6.79 -0.15
N LEU A 28 -12.95 -7.11 -1.41
CA LEU A 28 -13.47 -6.13 -2.36
C LEU A 28 -14.91 -5.75 -1.97
N PRO A 29 -15.26 -4.45 -1.91
CA PRO A 29 -16.60 -3.99 -1.59
C PRO A 29 -17.51 -4.09 -2.83
N MET A 30 -17.77 -5.30 -3.31
CA MET A 30 -18.61 -5.56 -4.49
C MET A 30 -20.07 -5.12 -4.31
N ASP A 31 -20.47 -4.87 -3.06
CA ASP A 31 -21.77 -4.37 -2.65
C ASP A 31 -21.90 -2.84 -2.75
N LEU A 32 -20.81 -2.12 -3.03
CA LEU A 32 -20.81 -0.66 -3.17
C LEU A 32 -21.55 -0.20 -4.43
N ASP A 33 -22.37 0.84 -4.29
CA ASP A 33 -23.13 1.42 -5.41
C ASP A 33 -22.20 1.90 -6.54
N GLY A 34 -22.59 1.64 -7.78
CA GLY A 34 -21.83 2.05 -8.96
C GLY A 34 -20.66 1.15 -9.35
N VAL A 35 -20.23 0.19 -8.52
CA VAL A 35 -19.13 -0.72 -8.84
C VAL A 35 -19.42 -1.50 -10.13
N SER A 36 -20.56 -2.18 -10.19
CA SER A 36 -20.98 -2.96 -11.37
C SER A 36 -21.30 -2.11 -12.61
N ALA A 37 -21.42 -0.79 -12.45
CA ALA A 37 -21.66 0.13 -13.56
C ALA A 37 -20.36 0.61 -14.23
N VAL A 38 -19.21 0.55 -13.55
CA VAL A 38 -17.94 1.12 -14.05
C VAL A 38 -16.75 0.18 -14.02
N PHE A 39 -16.88 -0.97 -13.35
CA PHE A 39 -15.90 -2.06 -13.36
C PHE A 39 -16.55 -3.33 -13.91
N ASP A 40 -15.82 -4.03 -14.79
CA ASP A 40 -16.34 -5.23 -15.44
C ASP A 40 -16.45 -6.41 -14.46
N ASP A 41 -15.44 -6.56 -13.59
CA ASP A 41 -15.36 -7.63 -12.59
C ASP A 41 -14.36 -7.30 -11.46
N GLU A 42 -14.13 -8.27 -10.56
CA GLU A 42 -13.14 -8.16 -9.49
C GLU A 42 -11.71 -7.94 -10.00
N MET A 43 -11.33 -8.55 -11.13
CA MET A 43 -9.98 -8.36 -11.67
C MET A 43 -9.75 -6.93 -12.14
N ASP A 44 -10.76 -6.31 -12.72
CA ASP A 44 -10.68 -4.92 -13.16
C ASP A 44 -10.46 -3.96 -11.98
N ILE A 45 -11.13 -4.22 -10.84
CA ILE A 45 -10.90 -3.48 -9.60
C ILE A 45 -9.50 -3.76 -9.04
N LEU A 46 -9.07 -5.03 -8.97
CA LEU A 46 -7.74 -5.40 -8.49
C LEU A 46 -6.63 -4.78 -9.33
N ALA A 47 -6.80 -4.70 -10.66
CA ALA A 47 -5.86 -4.03 -11.55
C ALA A 47 -5.78 -2.52 -11.25
N ALA A 48 -6.91 -1.87 -11.00
CA ALA A 48 -6.96 -0.47 -10.62
C ALA A 48 -6.30 -0.21 -9.24
N LEU A 49 -6.57 -1.07 -8.25
CA LEU A 49 -5.96 -1.01 -6.92
C LEU A 49 -4.45 -1.27 -6.96
N GLN A 50 -3.99 -2.24 -7.75
CA GLN A 50 -2.56 -2.51 -7.97
C GLN A 50 -1.86 -1.31 -8.61
N LEU A 51 -2.48 -0.67 -9.62
CA LEU A 51 -1.93 0.53 -10.24
C LEU A 51 -1.88 1.70 -9.27
N ARG A 52 -2.93 1.87 -8.44
CA ARG A 52 -3.01 2.89 -7.39
C ARG A 52 -1.87 2.74 -6.38
N TRP A 53 -1.69 1.52 -5.85
CA TRP A 53 -0.59 1.18 -4.94
C TRP A 53 0.76 1.44 -5.58
N TYR A 54 1.01 0.89 -6.77
CA TYR A 54 2.29 1.01 -7.46
C TYR A 54 2.66 2.47 -7.74
N THR A 55 1.72 3.27 -8.25
CA THR A 55 1.96 4.69 -8.56
C THR A 55 2.23 5.49 -7.29
N ARG A 56 1.50 5.19 -6.20
CA ARG A 56 1.73 5.88 -4.93
C ARG A 56 3.08 5.52 -4.32
N LEU A 57 3.44 4.24 -4.34
CA LEU A 57 4.73 3.75 -3.87
C LEU A 57 5.90 4.38 -4.65
N ALA A 58 5.81 4.41 -5.99
CA ALA A 58 6.84 5.00 -6.83
C ALA A 58 7.08 6.48 -6.47
N GLY A 59 6.00 7.27 -6.38
CA GLY A 59 6.11 8.68 -5.99
C GLY A 59 6.62 8.91 -4.56
N MET A 60 6.28 8.02 -3.63
CA MET A 60 6.84 8.05 -2.27
C MET A 60 8.34 7.76 -2.28
N ILE A 61 8.77 6.73 -3.01
CA ILE A 61 10.17 6.38 -3.13
C ILE A 61 10.97 7.54 -3.74
N GLU A 62 10.48 8.14 -4.83
CA GLU A 62 11.13 9.28 -5.47
C GLU A 62 11.33 10.45 -4.50
N ARG A 63 10.31 10.76 -3.69
CA ARG A 63 10.40 11.80 -2.67
C ARG A 63 11.43 11.47 -1.58
N GLU A 64 11.33 10.26 -0.99
CA GLU A 64 12.25 9.88 0.09
C GLU A 64 13.70 9.76 -0.39
N LEU A 65 13.93 9.34 -1.64
CA LEU A 65 15.27 9.33 -2.24
C LEU A 65 15.80 10.75 -2.48
N PHE A 66 14.95 11.67 -2.93
CA PHE A 66 15.34 13.07 -3.07
C PHE A 66 15.77 13.67 -1.73
N ASP A 67 15.01 13.41 -0.67
CA ASP A 67 15.31 13.90 0.69
C ASP A 67 16.54 13.23 1.30
N ALA A 68 16.77 11.95 1.01
CA ALA A 68 17.94 11.20 1.50
C ALA A 68 19.25 11.53 0.76
N GLY A 69 19.20 11.99 -0.50
CA GLY A 69 20.38 12.16 -1.33
C GLY A 69 21.16 10.85 -1.54
N ASP A 70 22.49 10.89 -1.43
CA ASP A 70 23.37 9.71 -1.58
C ASP A 70 23.45 8.82 -0.31
N ALA A 71 22.54 9.01 0.65
CA ALA A 71 22.51 8.22 1.88
C ALA A 71 21.96 6.78 1.64
N ASN A 72 21.54 6.11 2.72
CA ASN A 72 21.07 4.72 2.67
C ASN A 72 19.77 4.57 1.87
N LEU A 73 19.89 4.31 0.56
CA LEU A 73 18.78 4.16 -0.39
C LEU A 73 17.80 3.05 0.01
N GLU A 74 18.29 1.93 0.58
CA GLU A 74 17.42 0.86 1.04
C GLU A 74 16.51 1.30 2.18
N ALA A 75 17.03 2.12 3.10
CA ALA A 75 16.26 2.65 4.22
C ALA A 75 15.20 3.65 3.71
N ALA A 76 15.55 4.51 2.76
CA ALA A 76 14.61 5.43 2.13
C ALA A 76 13.46 4.68 1.42
N VAL A 77 13.77 3.61 0.67
CA VAL A 77 12.76 2.78 0.00
C VAL A 77 11.83 2.07 1.01
N ILE A 78 12.37 1.58 2.13
CA ILE A 78 11.56 0.97 3.19
C ILE A 78 10.65 1.98 3.86
N HIS A 79 11.17 3.17 4.16
CA HIS A 79 10.39 4.25 4.75
C HIS A 79 9.26 4.69 3.80
N ALA A 80 9.56 4.84 2.50
CA ALA A 80 8.56 5.11 1.47
C ALA A 80 7.47 4.04 1.41
N TRP A 81 7.83 2.77 1.58
CA TRP A 81 6.86 1.68 1.67
C TRP A 81 5.95 1.82 2.89
N HIS A 82 6.49 2.15 4.07
CA HIS A 82 5.70 2.41 5.29
C HIS A 82 4.72 3.55 5.08
N LEU A 83 5.18 4.68 4.54
CA LEU A 83 4.34 5.85 4.26
C LEU A 83 3.24 5.54 3.25
N THR A 84 3.53 4.72 2.24
CA THR A 84 2.52 4.24 1.29
C THR A 84 1.48 3.36 1.99
N TYR A 85 1.93 2.49 2.90
CA TYR A 85 1.04 1.64 3.69
C TYR A 85 0.15 2.47 4.63
N ASP A 86 0.68 3.48 5.30
CA ASP A 86 -0.10 4.39 6.17
C ASP A 86 -1.20 5.10 5.37
N GLU A 87 -0.95 5.43 4.10
CA GLU A 87 -1.95 6.09 3.25
C GLU A 87 -2.97 5.16 2.59
N LEU A 88 -2.56 3.94 2.25
CA LEU A 88 -3.38 2.98 1.51
C LEU A 88 -3.48 1.62 2.21
N PRO A 89 -3.80 1.55 3.52
CA PRO A 89 -3.77 0.29 4.26
C PRO A 89 -4.85 -0.69 3.75
N GLY A 90 -6.04 -0.19 3.42
CA GLY A 90 -7.13 -1.00 2.85
C GLY A 90 -6.79 -1.58 1.48
N VAL A 91 -6.18 -0.77 0.61
CA VAL A 91 -5.71 -1.23 -0.71
C VAL A 91 -4.67 -2.35 -0.55
N ARG A 92 -3.68 -2.16 0.34
CA ARG A 92 -2.67 -3.20 0.57
C ARG A 92 -3.29 -4.47 1.14
N ALA A 93 -4.23 -4.36 2.08
CA ALA A 93 -4.92 -5.50 2.67
C ALA A 93 -5.70 -6.30 1.61
N VAL A 94 -6.42 -5.62 0.72
CA VAL A 94 -7.11 -6.27 -0.41
C VAL A 94 -6.13 -7.00 -1.32
N LEU A 95 -5.07 -6.32 -1.76
CA LEU A 95 -4.07 -6.94 -2.62
C LEU A 95 -3.42 -8.15 -1.94
N ASP A 96 -3.09 -8.07 -0.66
CA ASP A 96 -2.51 -9.18 0.11
C ASP A 96 -3.49 -10.35 0.24
N HIS A 97 -4.76 -10.09 0.51
CA HIS A 97 -5.81 -11.11 0.60
C HIS A 97 -5.94 -11.92 -0.70
N TYR A 98 -6.14 -11.25 -1.83
CA TYR A 98 -6.34 -11.92 -3.12
C TYR A 98 -5.04 -12.54 -3.67
N ASN A 99 -3.88 -12.01 -3.27
CA ASN A 99 -2.60 -12.65 -3.54
C ASN A 99 -2.44 -13.99 -2.80
N ALA A 100 -3.00 -14.12 -1.59
CA ALA A 100 -3.00 -15.35 -0.81
C ALA A 100 -4.14 -16.30 -1.21
N ASN A 101 -5.29 -15.75 -1.61
CA ASN A 101 -6.52 -16.47 -1.88
C ASN A 101 -7.10 -16.13 -3.28
N PRO A 102 -6.35 -16.36 -4.38
CA PRO A 102 -6.87 -16.08 -5.71
C PRO A 102 -8.03 -17.05 -6.03
N THR A 103 -9.11 -16.52 -6.61
CA THR A 103 -10.32 -17.32 -6.91
C THR A 103 -10.15 -18.19 -8.16
N ASN A 104 -9.20 -17.87 -9.02
CA ASN A 104 -8.84 -18.65 -10.21
C ASN A 104 -7.38 -18.40 -10.64
N ASP A 105 -6.90 -19.18 -11.61
CA ASP A 105 -5.51 -19.11 -12.07
C ASP A 105 -5.18 -17.86 -12.88
N VAL A 106 -6.16 -17.27 -13.58
CA VAL A 106 -5.95 -16.01 -14.31
C VAL A 106 -5.65 -14.89 -13.33
N MET A 107 -6.45 -14.77 -12.26
CA MET A 107 -6.24 -13.82 -11.17
C MET A 107 -4.90 -14.05 -10.47
N ARG A 108 -4.58 -15.32 -10.16
CA ARG A 108 -3.28 -15.69 -9.58
C ARG A 108 -2.11 -15.17 -10.42
N GLN A 109 -2.14 -15.38 -11.72
CA GLN A 109 -1.07 -14.95 -12.64
C GLN A 109 -1.00 -13.42 -12.75
N ALA A 110 -2.14 -12.74 -12.84
CA ALA A 110 -2.20 -11.28 -12.93
C ALA A 110 -1.64 -10.61 -11.67
N LEU A 111 -2.06 -11.06 -10.48
CA LEU A 111 -1.58 -10.55 -9.20
C LEU A 111 -0.10 -10.86 -8.97
N ALA A 112 0.36 -12.07 -9.34
CA ALA A 112 1.78 -12.42 -9.31
C ALA A 112 2.59 -11.45 -10.19
N THR A 113 2.13 -11.17 -11.41
CA THR A 113 2.79 -10.24 -12.33
C THR A 113 2.89 -8.82 -11.74
N GLY A 114 1.81 -8.33 -11.12
CA GLY A 114 1.80 -7.05 -10.41
C GLY A 114 2.85 -7.00 -9.28
N ARG A 115 2.93 -8.06 -8.48
CA ARG A 115 3.89 -8.18 -7.38
C ARG A 115 5.34 -8.21 -7.87
N LEU A 116 5.62 -8.94 -8.95
CA LEU A 116 6.96 -8.99 -9.55
C LEU A 116 7.40 -7.60 -10.05
N LYS A 117 6.48 -6.81 -10.62
CA LYS A 117 6.77 -5.42 -11.03
C LYS A 117 7.07 -4.52 -9.84
N GLU A 118 6.30 -4.64 -8.75
CA GLU A 118 6.57 -3.93 -7.50
C GLU A 118 7.95 -4.27 -6.94
N HIS A 119 8.30 -5.57 -6.88
CA HIS A 119 9.62 -6.01 -6.42
C HIS A 119 10.74 -5.45 -7.29
N HIS A 120 10.55 -5.49 -8.61
CA HIS A 120 11.54 -4.93 -9.53
C HIS A 120 11.72 -3.42 -9.30
N LEU A 121 10.63 -2.65 -9.14
CA LEU A 121 10.68 -1.22 -8.81
C LEU A 121 11.47 -0.98 -7.51
N ILE A 122 11.10 -1.68 -6.43
CA ILE A 122 11.75 -1.54 -5.11
C ILE A 122 13.27 -1.78 -5.22
N ALA A 123 13.69 -2.84 -5.91
CA ALA A 123 15.10 -3.16 -6.07
C ALA A 123 15.84 -2.14 -6.94
N LEU A 124 15.22 -1.70 -8.04
CA LEU A 124 15.80 -0.71 -8.94
C LEU A 124 16.04 0.61 -8.21
N MET A 125 15.03 1.10 -7.50
CA MET A 125 15.09 2.40 -6.81
C MET A 125 16.00 2.36 -5.56
N ALA A 126 16.22 1.18 -4.97
CA ALA A 126 17.23 0.99 -3.93
C ALA A 126 18.67 0.97 -4.47
N GLY A 127 18.89 1.19 -5.77
CA GLY A 127 20.20 1.09 -6.42
C GLY A 127 20.70 -0.34 -6.62
N LEU A 128 19.84 -1.34 -6.40
CA LEU A 128 20.15 -2.77 -6.47
C LEU A 128 19.61 -3.43 -7.75
N GLY A 129 19.21 -2.62 -8.74
CA GLY A 129 18.69 -3.10 -10.04
C GLY A 129 19.75 -3.51 -11.06
N GLY A 130 21.04 -3.34 -10.74
CA GLY A 130 22.15 -3.69 -11.64
C GLY A 130 22.37 -5.19 -11.84
N TYR A 131 21.69 -6.03 -11.06
CA TYR A 131 21.70 -7.48 -11.21
C TYR A 131 20.62 -7.93 -12.19
N GLY A 132 20.81 -9.06 -12.88
CA GLY A 132 19.83 -9.61 -13.83
C GLY A 132 18.39 -9.63 -13.28
N HIS A 133 17.40 -9.54 -14.18
CA HIS A 133 15.99 -9.28 -13.84
C HIS A 133 15.43 -10.12 -12.67
N GLU A 134 15.71 -11.43 -12.65
CA GLU A 134 15.28 -12.34 -11.57
C GLU A 134 15.92 -12.04 -10.21
N LEU A 135 17.21 -11.69 -10.18
CA LEU A 135 17.90 -11.31 -8.96
C LEU A 135 17.36 -10.00 -8.40
N SER A 136 17.07 -9.04 -9.28
CA SER A 136 16.44 -7.77 -8.89
C SER A 136 15.08 -8.01 -8.24
N ILE A 137 14.23 -8.86 -8.81
CA ILE A 137 12.95 -9.26 -8.18
C ILE A 137 13.17 -9.88 -6.80
N ALA A 138 14.11 -10.82 -6.67
CA ALA A 138 14.39 -11.48 -5.39
C ALA A 138 14.88 -10.49 -4.31
N VAL A 139 15.69 -9.49 -4.70
CA VAL A 139 16.11 -8.40 -3.79
C VAL A 139 14.91 -7.57 -3.35
N GLY A 140 14.05 -7.15 -4.29
CA GLY A 140 12.86 -6.37 -4.00
C GLY A 140 11.92 -7.07 -3.03
N GLY A 141 11.68 -8.37 -3.22
CA GLY A 141 10.89 -9.17 -2.29
C GLY A 141 11.49 -9.25 -0.88
N ARG A 142 12.82 -9.26 -0.74
CA ARG A 142 13.47 -9.19 0.59
C ARG A 142 13.29 -7.81 1.24
N LEU A 143 13.36 -6.74 0.46
CA LEU A 143 13.15 -5.39 0.96
C LEU A 143 11.70 -5.15 1.38
N GLU A 144 10.71 -5.61 0.60
CA GLU A 144 9.29 -5.59 0.99
C GLU A 144 9.08 -6.38 2.29
N LYS A 145 9.64 -7.58 2.39
CA LYS A 145 9.56 -8.40 3.61
C LYS A 145 10.15 -7.65 4.82
N ARG A 146 11.34 -7.05 4.67
CA ARG A 146 11.96 -6.25 5.73
C ARG A 146 11.09 -5.05 6.10
N ALA A 147 10.51 -4.35 5.12
CA ALA A 147 9.59 -3.25 5.38
C ALA A 147 8.40 -3.70 6.24
N ARG A 148 7.78 -4.84 5.92
CA ARG A 148 6.70 -5.41 6.73
C ARG A 148 7.13 -5.76 8.14
N GLU A 149 8.28 -6.40 8.30
CA GLU A 149 8.80 -6.81 9.62
C GLU A 149 9.13 -5.61 10.52
N THR A 150 9.52 -4.48 9.94
CA THR A 150 9.89 -3.26 10.68
C THR A 150 8.77 -2.21 10.71
N TYR A 151 7.60 -2.49 10.13
CA TYR A 151 6.52 -1.51 10.09
C TYR A 151 5.89 -1.34 11.48
N ILE A 152 5.80 -0.09 11.91
CA ILE A 152 5.09 0.33 13.13
C ILE A 152 4.09 1.40 12.68
N SER A 153 2.80 1.15 12.86
CA SER A 153 1.76 2.08 12.41
C SER A 153 1.91 3.46 13.05
N ALA A 154 1.73 4.52 12.25
CA ALA A 154 1.77 5.90 12.74
C ALA A 154 0.77 6.16 13.89
N LEU A 155 -0.40 5.53 13.86
CA LEU A 155 -1.40 5.61 14.94
C LEU A 155 -0.84 5.05 16.26
N HIS A 156 -0.11 3.93 16.18
CA HIS A 156 0.53 3.34 17.35
C HIS A 156 1.63 4.25 17.92
N VAL A 157 2.43 4.85 17.05
CA VAL A 157 3.48 5.81 17.47
C VAL A 157 2.87 7.01 18.19
N ALA A 158 1.78 7.58 17.66
CA ALA A 158 1.08 8.72 18.27
C ALA A 158 0.52 8.38 19.67
N GLU A 159 -0.12 7.22 19.83
CA GLU A 159 -0.68 6.77 21.10
C GLU A 159 0.41 6.54 22.18
N VAL A 160 1.56 6.01 21.79
CA VAL A 160 2.70 5.84 22.71
C VAL A 160 3.24 7.21 23.15
N GLN A 161 3.43 8.15 22.21
CA GLN A 161 3.91 9.49 22.52
C GLN A 161 2.97 10.26 23.47
N GLU A 162 1.66 10.17 23.25
CA GLU A 162 0.67 10.81 24.12
C GLU A 162 0.71 10.25 25.55
N ARG A 163 0.81 8.92 25.69
CA ARG A 163 0.94 8.26 26.99
C ARG A 163 2.22 8.69 27.73
N THR A 164 3.35 8.77 27.04
CA THR A 164 4.60 9.25 27.65
C THR A 164 4.45 10.70 28.12
N SER A 165 3.85 11.58 27.32
CA SER A 165 3.62 12.98 27.68
C SER A 165 2.73 13.14 28.93
N ILE A 166 1.69 12.31 29.07
CA ILE A 166 0.83 12.31 30.25
C ILE A 166 1.62 11.88 31.50
N LEU A 167 2.42 10.81 31.41
CA LEU A 167 3.24 10.34 32.51
C LEU A 167 4.28 11.37 32.96
N ASP A 168 4.88 12.09 32.01
CA ASP A 168 5.83 13.17 32.31
C ASP A 168 5.14 14.34 33.04
N ARG A 169 3.91 14.70 32.64
CA ARG A 169 3.10 15.71 33.35
C ARG A 169 2.73 15.27 34.76
N VAL A 170 2.37 14.00 34.96
CA VAL A 170 2.08 13.45 36.30
C VAL A 170 3.33 13.44 37.18
N ARG A 171 4.49 13.04 36.65
CA ARG A 171 5.77 13.12 37.39
C ARG A 171 6.09 14.54 37.83
N ALA A 172 5.86 15.54 36.96
CA ALA A 172 6.11 16.94 37.28
C ALA A 172 5.18 17.53 38.35
N LEU A 173 4.03 16.91 38.62
CA LEU A 173 3.06 17.35 39.64
C LEU A 173 3.27 16.71 41.02
N VAL A 174 4.03 15.61 41.08
CA VAL A 174 4.26 14.83 42.32
C VAL A 174 5.68 15.07 42.89
N ALA A 175 6.54 15.79 42.15
CA ALA A 175 7.85 16.27 42.61
C ALA A 175 7.74 17.71 43.15
#